data_AF-A0A7X5D2F2-F1
#
_entry.id   AF-A0A7X5D2F2-F1
#
_cell.length_a   1.000
_cell.length_b   1.000
_cell.length_c   1.000
_cell.angle_alpha   90.00
_cell.angle_beta   90.00
_cell.angle_gamma   90.00
#
_symmetry.space_group_name_H-M   'P 1'
#
loop_
_entity.id
_entity.type
_entity.pdbx_description
1 polymer ?
#
loop_
_entity_poly.entity_id
_entity_poly.type
_entity_poly.pdbx_seq_one_letter_code
_entity_poly.pdbx_strand_id
1 'polypeptide(L)'
;MAMTEIIKQLEKEILQQREDEQRILNEIAAVASLDFAQRAAGVLDPKKHFYGFEAYLILLDNLEVLLYAGMPDDLALESVQCGYDAETILAMWRLSKV
;
A
#
# COMPACT_ATOMS: atom_id res chain seq x y z
N MET A 1 -14.36 -2.56 -29.50
CA MET A 1 -13.91 -3.79 -28.82
C MET A 1 -15.08 -4.72 -28.65
N ALA A 2 -14.89 -6.00 -28.93
CA ALA A 2 -15.89 -7.02 -28.63
C ALA A 2 -15.93 -7.27 -27.11
N MET A 3 -17.09 -7.67 -26.58
CA MET A 3 -17.28 -7.92 -25.14
C MET A 3 -16.26 -8.94 -24.59
N THR A 4 -15.86 -9.91 -25.41
CA THR A 4 -14.82 -10.90 -25.10
C THR A 4 -13.43 -10.28 -24.92
N GLU A 5 -13.09 -9.22 -25.65
CA GLU A 5 -11.80 -8.52 -25.50
C GLU A 5 -11.76 -7.73 -24.18
N ILE A 6 -12.88 -7.10 -23.82
CA ILE A 6 -13.03 -6.37 -22.56
C ILE A 6 -12.86 -7.32 -21.36
N ILE A 7 -13.50 -8.49 -21.39
CA ILE A 7 -13.38 -9.48 -20.31
C ILE A 7 -11.93 -9.94 -20.13
N LYS A 8 -11.24 -10.28 -21.23
CA LYS A 8 -9.83 -10.72 -21.17
C LYS A 8 -8.91 -9.64 -20.62
N GLN A 9 -9.17 -8.38 -20.95
CA GLN A 9 -8.39 -7.26 -20.44
C GLN A 9 -8.60 -7.09 -18.92
N LEU A 10 -9.84 -7.18 -18.44
CA LEU A 10 -10.15 -7.11 -17.01
C LEU A 10 -9.53 -8.27 -16.22
N GLU A 11 -9.57 -9.50 -16.75
CA GLU A 11 -8.93 -10.66 -16.13
C GLU A 11 -7.41 -10.44 -15.97
N LYS A 12 -6.77 -9.88 -16.99
CA LYS A 12 -5.35 -9.55 -16.95
C LYS A 12 -5.03 -8.46 -15.92
N GLU A 13 -5.86 -7.42 -15.84
CA GLU A 13 -5.70 -6.34 -14.86
C GLU A 13 -5.84 -6.85 -13.43
N ILE A 14 -6.82 -7.71 -13.16
CA ILE A 14 -7.00 -8.33 -11.84
C ILE A 14 -5.80 -9.20 -11.47
N LEU A 15 -5.27 -9.97 -12.41
CA LEU A 15 -4.08 -10.80 -12.16
C LEU A 15 -2.88 -9.93 -11.81
N GLN A 16 -2.62 -8.88 -12.60
CA GLN A 16 -1.51 -7.95 -12.35
C GLN A 16 -1.63 -7.29 -10.98
N GLN A 17 -2.83 -6.82 -10.62
CA GLN A 17 -3.10 -6.20 -9.33
C GLN A 17 -2.81 -7.15 -8.15
N ARG A 18 -3.03 -8.46 -8.30
CA ARG A 18 -2.69 -9.46 -7.28
C ARG A 18 -1.21 -9.76 -7.20
N GLU A 19 -0.51 -9.77 -8.33
CA GLU A 19 0.94 -9.90 -8.37
C GLU A 19 1.61 -8.68 -7.71
N ASP A 20 1.09 -7.47 -7.98
CA ASP A 20 1.56 -6.24 -7.37
C ASP A 20 1.32 -6.22 -5.86
N GLU A 21 0.12 -6.61 -5.39
CA GLU A 21 -0.18 -6.77 -3.96
C GLU A 21 0.83 -7.69 -3.28
N GLN A 22 1.08 -8.86 -3.86
CA GLN A 22 1.97 -9.84 -3.26
C GLN A 22 3.43 -9.38 -3.28
N ARG A 23 3.87 -8.70 -4.33
CA ARG A 23 5.21 -8.09 -4.41
C ARG A 23 5.41 -7.06 -3.29
N ILE A 24 4.50 -6.10 -3.17
CA ILE A 24 4.61 -5.01 -2.18
C ILE A 24 4.58 -5.58 -0.76
N LEU A 25 3.70 -6.54 -0.46
CA LEU A 25 3.65 -7.17 0.87
C LEU A 25 4.93 -7.94 1.21
N ASN A 26 5.60 -8.54 0.23
CA ASN A 26 6.90 -9.18 0.44
C ASN A 26 8.00 -8.13 0.70
N GLU A 27 7.98 -7.00 0.01
CA GLU A 27 8.92 -5.90 0.23
C GLU A 27 8.74 -5.27 1.63
N ILE A 28 7.49 -5.03 2.05
CA ILE A 28 7.14 -4.61 3.41
C ILE A 28 7.62 -5.65 4.44
N ALA A 29 7.41 -6.94 4.18
CA ALA A 29 7.87 -8.00 5.09
C ALA A 29 9.39 -8.06 5.21
N ALA A 30 10.11 -7.73 4.14
CA ALA A 30 11.57 -7.72 4.11
C ALA A 30 12.16 -6.54 4.91
N VAL A 31 11.51 -5.38 4.92
CA VAL A 31 11.98 -4.18 5.64
C VAL A 31 11.51 -4.13 7.10
N ALA A 32 10.30 -4.63 7.40
CA ALA A 32 9.72 -4.61 8.75
C ALA A 32 9.62 -6.03 9.35
N SER A 33 8.58 -6.78 8.97
CA SER A 33 8.42 -8.20 9.30
C SER A 33 7.20 -8.79 8.59
N LEU A 34 7.13 -10.13 8.51
CA LEU A 34 5.95 -10.84 7.98
C LEU A 34 4.67 -10.50 8.77
N ASP A 35 4.74 -10.53 10.10
CA ASP A 35 3.60 -10.22 10.97
C ASP A 35 3.12 -8.78 10.76
N PHE A 36 4.05 -7.83 10.58
CA PHE A 36 3.73 -6.46 10.25
C PHE A 36 3.02 -6.35 8.90
N ALA A 37 3.55 -6.99 7.84
CA ALA A 37 2.96 -6.96 6.50
C ALA A 37 1.52 -7.50 6.50
N GLN A 38 1.27 -8.60 7.22
CA GLN A 38 -0.07 -9.18 7.36
C GLN A 38 -1.02 -8.24 8.11
N ARG A 39 -0.53 -7.58 9.17
CA ARG A 39 -1.30 -6.59 9.91
C ARG A 39 -1.62 -5.38 9.04
N ALA A 40 -0.66 -4.85 8.30
CA ALA A 40 -0.85 -3.73 7.37
C ALA A 40 -1.91 -4.05 6.32
N ALA A 41 -1.82 -5.24 5.68
CA ALA A 41 -2.84 -5.72 4.75
C ALA A 41 -4.23 -5.78 5.39
N GLY A 42 -4.32 -6.25 6.64
CA GLY A 42 -5.58 -6.32 7.37
C GLY A 42 -6.14 -4.96 7.80
N VAL A 43 -5.29 -3.98 8.11
CA VAL A 43 -5.69 -2.62 8.49
C VAL A 43 -6.15 -1.83 7.27
N LEU A 44 -5.44 -1.96 6.15
CA LEU A 44 -5.71 -1.25 4.90
C LEU A 44 -6.68 -1.99 3.98
N ASP A 45 -7.25 -3.12 4.42
CA ASP A 45 -8.16 -3.94 3.61
C ASP A 45 -9.30 -3.08 3.03
N PRO A 46 -9.42 -2.94 1.69
CA PRO A 46 -10.41 -2.07 1.07
C PRO A 46 -11.85 -2.45 1.44
N LYS A 47 -12.11 -3.68 1.89
CA LYS A 47 -13.44 -4.08 2.40
C LYS A 47 -13.86 -3.38 3.68
N LYS A 48 -12.91 -2.76 4.40
CA LYS A 48 -13.13 -2.03 5.65
C LYS A 48 -13.21 -0.51 5.43
N HIS A 49 -13.00 -0.04 4.21
CA HIS A 49 -12.85 1.37 3.89
C HIS A 49 -13.70 1.80 2.69
N PHE A 50 -13.76 3.10 2.42
CA PHE A 50 -14.54 3.69 1.31
C PHE A 50 -13.76 3.78 -0.01
N TYR A 51 -12.65 3.05 -0.15
CA TYR A 51 -11.80 3.06 -1.33
C TYR A 51 -11.69 1.68 -2.00
N GLY A 52 -11.34 1.67 -3.29
CA GLY A 52 -11.19 0.45 -4.09
C GLY A 52 -9.82 -0.23 -3.93
N PHE A 53 -9.65 -1.35 -4.62
CA PHE A 53 -8.41 -2.14 -4.56
C PHE A 53 -7.17 -1.38 -5.07
N GLU A 54 -7.33 -0.54 -6.09
CA GLU A 54 -6.23 0.29 -6.61
C GLU A 54 -5.72 1.29 -5.56
N ALA A 55 -6.63 1.94 -4.83
CA ALA A 55 -6.25 2.83 -3.74
C ALA A 55 -5.56 2.07 -2.60
N TYR A 56 -6.01 0.83 -2.31
CA TYR A 56 -5.31 -0.05 -1.38
C TYR A 56 -3.86 -0.33 -1.80
N LEU A 57 -3.60 -0.62 -3.08
CA LEU A 57 -2.24 -0.81 -3.59
C LEU A 57 -1.39 0.45 -3.42
N ILE A 58 -1.95 1.63 -3.69
CA ILE A 58 -1.26 2.92 -3.46
C ILE A 58 -0.91 3.12 -1.98
N LEU A 59 -1.81 2.74 -1.07
CA LEU A 59 -1.53 2.82 0.37
C LEU A 59 -0.44 1.84 0.81
N LEU A 60 -0.39 0.63 0.25
CA LEU A 60 0.70 -0.30 0.49
C LEU A 60 2.04 0.22 -0.04
N ASP A 61 2.07 0.75 -1.26
CA ASP A 61 3.27 1.30 -1.90
C ASP A 61 3.80 2.51 -1.11
N ASN A 62 2.91 3.41 -0.70
CA ASN A 62 3.27 4.51 0.20
C ASN A 62 3.85 3.99 1.53
N LEU A 63 3.22 2.98 2.14
CA LEU A 63 3.70 2.40 3.40
C LEU A 63 5.11 1.83 3.25
N GLU A 64 5.38 1.10 2.17
CA GLU A 64 6.71 0.61 1.82
C GLU A 64 7.73 1.76 1.80
N VAL A 65 7.43 2.84 1.08
CA VAL A 65 8.30 4.03 0.99
C VAL A 65 8.59 4.64 2.38
N LEU A 66 7.58 4.75 3.24
CA LEU A 66 7.75 5.27 4.60
C LEU A 66 8.69 4.38 5.44
N LEU A 67 8.55 3.07 5.34
CA LEU A 67 9.39 2.11 6.06
C LEU A 67 10.85 2.16 5.58
N TYR A 68 11.08 2.21 4.27
CA TYR A 68 12.44 2.36 3.73
C TYR A 68 13.10 3.68 4.14
N ALA A 69 12.33 4.74 4.37
CA ALA A 69 12.84 6.00 4.92
C ALA A 69 13.17 5.93 6.42
N GLY A 70 12.93 4.78 7.07
CA GLY A 70 13.20 4.54 8.49
C GLY A 70 12.12 5.10 9.42
N MET A 71 10.90 5.32 8.92
CA MET A 71 9.77 5.66 9.79
C MET A 71 9.39 4.46 10.65
N PRO A 72 9.16 4.63 11.97
CA PRO A 72 8.71 3.54 12.83
C PRO A 72 7.41 2.90 12.31
N ASP A 73 7.37 1.58 12.28
CA ASP A 73 6.28 0.72 11.80
C ASP A 73 4.86 1.23 12.08
N ASP A 74 4.53 1.43 13.37
CA ASP A 74 3.19 1.86 13.77
C ASP A 74 2.86 3.28 13.30
N LEU A 75 3.86 4.17 13.33
CA LEU A 75 3.70 5.54 12.84
C LEU A 75 3.53 5.58 11.32
N ALA A 76 4.25 4.72 10.58
CA ALA A 76 4.12 4.62 9.13
C ALA A 76 2.72 4.12 8.74
N LEU A 77 2.23 3.09 9.44
CA LEU A 77 0.90 2.53 9.19
C LEU A 77 -0.22 3.52 9.56
N GLU A 78 -0.06 4.30 10.62
CA GLU A 78 -1.01 5.38 10.94
C GLU A 78 -0.97 6.49 9.88
N SER A 79 0.23 6.96 9.52
CA SER A 79 0.41 8.11 8.64
C SER A 79 -0.10 7.87 7.23
N VAL A 80 0.08 6.66 6.69
CA VAL A 80 -0.37 6.35 5.32
C VAL A 80 -1.88 6.45 5.16
N GLN A 81 -2.64 6.35 6.26
CA GLN A 81 -4.09 6.48 6.25
C GLN A 81 -4.58 7.94 6.19
N CYS A 82 -3.69 8.93 6.31
CA CYS A 82 -4.05 10.35 6.32
C CYS A 82 -4.44 10.92 4.94
N GLY A 83 -4.32 10.14 3.87
CA GLY A 83 -4.69 10.56 2.51
C GLY A 83 -3.68 11.49 1.82
N TYR A 84 -2.52 11.72 2.43
CA TYR A 84 -1.38 12.37 1.80
C TYR A 84 -0.50 11.34 1.08
N ASP A 85 0.24 11.80 0.06
CA ASP A 85 1.29 11.00 -0.57
C ASP A 85 2.48 10.80 0.37
N ALA A 86 3.32 9.80 0.07
CA ALA A 86 4.46 9.45 0.90
C ALA A 86 5.48 10.60 1.06
N GLU A 87 5.69 11.43 0.04
CA GLU A 87 6.65 12.55 0.13
C GLU A 87 6.16 13.61 1.12
N THR A 88 4.88 13.96 1.05
CA THR A 88 4.23 14.89 1.97
C THR A 88 4.30 14.38 3.41
N ILE A 89 4.01 13.09 3.64
CA ILE A 89 4.12 12.48 4.97
C ILE A 89 5.56 12.53 5.50
N LEU A 90 6.54 12.16 4.67
CA LEU A 90 7.95 12.19 5.05
C LEU A 90 8.45 13.60 5.35
N ALA A 91 7.98 14.61 4.61
CA ALA A 91 8.32 16.00 4.88
C ALA A 91 7.82 16.42 6.27
N MET A 92 6.56 16.12 6.61
CA MET A 92 5.99 16.43 7.92
C MET A 92 6.73 15.70 9.05
N TRP A 93 7.04 14.41 8.88
CA TRP A 93 7.76 13.61 9.87
C TRP A 93 9.20 14.07 10.10
N ARG A 94 9.89 14.53 9.06
CA ARG A 94 11.25 15.07 9.21
C ARG A 94 11.24 16.40 9.96
N LEU A 95 10.23 17.24 9.73
CA LEU A 95 10.07 18.51 10.43
C LEU A 95 9.70 18.33 11.90
N SER A 96 8.94 17.30 12.26
CA SER A 96 8.55 17.04 13.67
C SER A 96 9.70 16.54 14.55
N LYS A 97 10.86 16.20 13.96
CA LYS A 97 12.07 15.81 14.69
C LYS A 97 12.99 16.99 15.07
N VAL A 98 12.67 18.20 14.58
CA VAL A 98 13.41 19.44 14.87
C VAL A 98 12.84 20.09 16.12
#